data_AF-A0AA35NWF5-F1
#
_entry.id   AF-A0AA35NWF5-F1
#
_cell.length_a   1.000
_cell.length_b   1.000
_cell.length_c   1.000
_cell.angle_alpha   90.00
_cell.angle_beta   90.00
_cell.angle_gamma   90.00
#
_symmetry.space_group_name_H-M   'P 1'
#
loop_
_entity.id
_entity.type
_entity.pdbx_description
1 polymer ?
#
loop_
_entity_poly.entity_id
_entity_poly.type
_entity_poly.pdbx_seq_one_letter_code
_entity_poly.pdbx_strand_id
1 'polypeptide(L)'
;MQLLERNLSSSRKFCTIMMKLIVFVLLAVLIPAKYASDQQSCGYPCIPESQINQKIQEAVDSKVSSVLLKSQLVCTDAFARAADAHCPSGHKATGCACGMACGSWDIRGDTACHCQCANIDWTSARCCKVAIVG
;
A
#
# COMPACT_ATOMS: atom_id res chain seq x y z
N MET A 1 51.27 49.09 -44.37
CA MET A 1 50.93 47.71 -43.92
C MET A 1 50.33 47.62 -42.50
N GLN A 2 50.21 48.70 -41.72
CA GLN A 2 49.64 48.65 -40.34
C GLN A 2 48.12 48.89 -40.25
N LEU A 3 47.49 49.48 -41.27
CA LEU A 3 46.03 49.74 -41.30
C LEU A 3 45.21 48.49 -41.63
N LEU A 4 45.77 47.53 -42.37
CA LEU A 4 45.07 46.28 -42.72
C LEU A 4 44.90 45.37 -41.49
N GLU A 5 45.94 45.24 -40.66
CA GLU A 5 45.91 44.37 -39.46
C GLU A 5 44.95 44.86 -38.38
N ARG A 6 44.80 46.19 -38.22
CA ARG A 6 43.80 46.76 -37.29
C ARG A 6 42.37 46.48 -37.73
N ASN A 7 42.09 46.54 -39.03
CA ASN A 7 40.77 46.19 -39.58
C ASN A 7 40.46 44.70 -39.45
N LEU A 8 41.44 43.82 -39.69
CA LEU A 8 41.32 42.37 -39.49
C LEU A 8 41.15 41.98 -38.01
N SER A 9 41.81 42.68 -37.08
CA SER A 9 41.65 42.47 -35.63
C SER A 9 40.30 42.99 -35.11
N SER A 10 39.84 44.15 -35.60
CA SER A 10 38.53 44.71 -35.27
C SER A 10 37.38 43.82 -35.81
N SER A 11 37.52 43.35 -37.06
CA SER A 11 36.56 42.44 -37.70
C SER A 11 36.47 41.09 -36.99
N ARG A 12 37.61 40.51 -36.55
CA ARG A 12 37.62 39.29 -35.73
C ARG A 12 36.98 39.49 -34.37
N LYS A 13 37.25 40.62 -33.69
CA LYS A 13 36.61 40.93 -32.40
C LYS A 13 35.09 41.10 -32.54
N PHE A 14 34.63 41.79 -33.58
CA PHE A 14 33.20 41.93 -33.89
C PHE A 14 32.55 40.58 -34.16
N CYS A 15 33.20 39.71 -34.94
CA CYS A 15 32.70 38.37 -35.23
C CYS A 15 32.57 37.50 -33.97
N THR A 16 33.57 37.53 -33.07
CA THR A 16 33.55 36.77 -31.81
C THR A 16 32.47 37.29 -30.85
N ILE A 17 32.25 38.61 -30.80
CA ILE A 17 31.18 39.21 -29.99
C ILE A 17 29.81 38.84 -30.55
N MET A 18 29.63 38.93 -31.87
CA MET A 18 28.39 38.58 -32.54
C MET A 18 28.06 37.09 -32.40
N MET A 19 29.05 36.20 -32.53
CA MET A 19 28.86 34.76 -32.36
C MET A 19 28.49 34.41 -30.90
N LYS A 20 29.08 35.09 -29.91
CA LYS A 20 28.68 34.95 -28.51
C LYS A 20 27.24 35.41 -28.28
N LEU A 21 26.84 36.56 -28.84
CA LEU A 21 25.47 37.06 -28.72
C LEU A 21 24.46 36.10 -29.35
N ILE A 22 24.76 35.54 -30.53
CA ILE A 22 23.91 34.54 -31.18
C ILE A 22 23.80 33.27 -30.33
N VAL A 23 24.90 32.79 -29.76
CA VAL A 23 24.89 31.63 -28.85
C VAL A 23 24.07 31.92 -27.58
N PHE A 24 24.22 33.10 -26.99
CA PHE A 24 23.40 33.52 -25.83
C PHE A 24 21.92 33.63 -26.17
N VAL A 25 21.56 34.15 -27.35
CA VAL A 25 20.18 34.22 -27.82
C VAL A 25 19.62 32.82 -28.10
N LEU A 26 20.39 31.93 -28.72
CA LEU A 26 19.97 30.54 -28.95
C LEU A 26 19.77 29.78 -27.64
N LEU A 27 20.66 29.95 -26.65
CA LEU A 27 20.46 29.42 -25.31
C LEU A 27 19.20 30.00 -24.66
N ALA A 28 19.02 31.33 -24.69
CA ALA A 28 17.85 31.99 -24.10
C ALA A 28 16.51 31.58 -24.76
N VAL A 29 16.50 31.21 -26.04
CA VAL A 29 15.30 30.78 -26.77
C VAL A 29 15.05 29.27 -26.63
N LEU A 30 16.10 28.43 -26.58
CA LEU A 30 15.96 26.98 -26.50
C LEU A 30 15.75 26.45 -25.07
N ILE A 31 16.18 27.20 -24.05
CA ILE A 31 15.95 26.85 -22.64
C ILE A 31 14.43 26.84 -22.32
N PRO A 32 13.61 27.89 -22.62
CA PRO A 32 12.17 27.86 -22.34
C PRO A 32 11.41 26.74 -23.07
N ALA A 33 11.83 26.35 -24.27
CA ALA A 33 11.15 25.32 -25.06
C ALA A 33 11.25 23.91 -24.43
N LYS A 34 12.25 23.66 -23.56
CA LYS A 34 12.41 22.39 -22.83
C LYS A 34 11.62 22.34 -21.52
N TYR A 35 11.13 23.48 -21.04
CA TYR A 35 10.32 23.56 -19.81
C TYR A 35 8.83 23.79 -20.09
N ALA A 36 8.42 23.94 -21.36
CA ALA A 36 7.03 24.20 -21.74
C ALA A 36 6.16 22.94 -21.93
N SER A 37 6.69 21.73 -21.76
CA SER A 37 5.93 20.48 -22.00
C SER A 37 5.60 19.66 -20.76
N ASP A 38 5.71 20.22 -19.54
CA ASP A 38 5.34 19.50 -18.30
C ASP A 38 4.49 20.32 -17.33
N GLN A 39 3.82 21.37 -17.83
CA GLN A 39 2.78 22.07 -17.07
C GLN A 39 1.41 21.79 -17.66
N GLN A 40 0.88 20.61 -17.32
CA GLN A 40 -0.55 20.41 -17.22
C GLN A 40 -1.11 21.55 -16.36
N SER A 41 -1.91 22.40 -16.99
CA SER A 41 -2.54 23.57 -16.36
C SER A 41 -3.58 23.09 -15.33
N CYS A 42 -3.22 23.12 -14.05
CA CYS A 42 -4.15 23.06 -12.93
C CYS A 42 -4.20 24.45 -12.28
N GLY A 43 -5.38 25.08 -12.22
CA GLY A 43 -5.61 26.35 -11.53
C GLY A 43 -5.72 26.18 -10.00
N TYR A 44 -4.64 25.77 -9.34
CA TYR A 44 -4.43 25.67 -7.87
C TYR A 44 -2.98 25.15 -7.70
N PRO A 45 -2.23 25.33 -6.58
CA PRO A 45 -0.89 24.75 -6.46
C PRO A 45 -0.88 23.28 -6.88
N CYS A 46 -0.10 22.97 -7.91
CA CYS A 46 0.14 21.61 -8.39
C CYS A 46 0.91 20.87 -7.30
N ILE A 47 0.20 20.35 -6.31
CA ILE A 47 0.79 19.47 -5.31
C ILE A 47 1.19 18.20 -6.07
N PRO A 48 2.48 17.84 -6.12
CA PRO A 48 2.88 16.58 -6.72
C PRO A 48 2.17 15.45 -5.99
N GLU A 49 1.60 14.50 -6.74
CA GLU A 49 0.86 13.36 -6.19
C GLU A 49 1.68 12.58 -5.15
N SER A 50 3.01 12.62 -5.25
CA SER A 50 3.92 12.05 -4.26
C SER A 50 3.70 12.60 -2.84
N GLN A 51 3.41 13.90 -2.68
CA GLN A 51 3.13 14.50 -1.38
C GLN A 51 1.76 14.09 -0.83
N ILE A 52 0.77 13.91 -1.71
CA ILE A 52 -0.56 13.42 -1.32
C ILE A 52 -0.46 11.96 -0.86
N ASN A 53 0.22 11.12 -1.66
CA ASN A 53 0.43 9.71 -1.36
C ASN A 53 1.21 9.51 -0.06
N GLN A 54 2.23 10.34 0.20
CA GLN A 54 2.97 10.31 1.46
C GLN A 54 2.06 10.56 2.67
N LYS A 55 1.23 11.61 2.62
CA LYS A 55 0.31 11.92 3.73
C LYS A 55 -0.75 10.85 3.94
N ILE A 56 -1.25 10.25 2.85
CA ILE A 56 -2.18 9.12 2.93
C ILE A 56 -1.48 7.93 3.60
N GLN A 57 -0.27 7.60 3.18
CA GLN A 57 0.50 6.50 3.74
C GLN A 57 0.73 6.68 5.24
N GLU A 58 1.20 7.86 5.67
CA GLU A 58 1.42 8.16 7.09
C GLU A 58 0.13 8.03 7.93
N ALA A 59 -1.00 8.51 7.40
CA ALA A 59 -2.29 8.40 8.06
C ALA A 59 -2.81 6.96 8.11
N VAL A 60 -2.61 6.19 7.05
CA VAL A 60 -2.96 4.77 6.97
C VAL A 60 -2.11 3.96 7.95
N ASP A 61 -0.80 4.15 7.96
CA ASP A 61 0.13 3.43 8.84
C ASP A 61 -0.19 3.68 10.32
N SER A 62 -0.49 4.93 10.67
CA SER A 62 -0.92 5.30 12.02
C SER A 62 -2.21 4.58 12.42
N LYS A 63 -3.23 4.58 11.54
CA LYS A 63 -4.52 3.94 11.81
C LYS A 63 -4.40 2.42 11.86
N VAL A 64 -3.69 1.81 10.92
CA VAL A 64 -3.46 0.36 10.86
C VAL A 64 -2.74 -0.09 12.12
N SER A 65 -1.69 0.61 12.55
CA SER A 65 -0.98 0.30 13.80
C SER A 65 -1.93 0.34 15.00
N SER A 66 -2.78 1.37 15.11
CA SER A 66 -3.76 1.48 16.19
C SER A 66 -4.80 0.34 16.18
N VAL A 67 -5.29 -0.04 15.00
CA VAL A 67 -6.26 -1.16 14.84
C VAL A 67 -5.61 -2.50 15.16
N LEU A 68 -4.38 -2.74 14.69
CA LEU A 68 -3.65 -3.98 14.94
C LEU A 68 -3.38 -4.17 16.44
N LEU A 69 -3.02 -3.11 17.16
CA LEU A 69 -2.84 -3.15 18.63
C LEU A 69 -4.12 -3.52 19.39
N LYS A 70 -5.29 -3.24 18.82
CA LYS A 70 -6.60 -3.56 19.40
C LYS A 70 -7.18 -4.87 18.86
N SER A 71 -6.57 -5.47 17.85
CA SER A 71 -7.05 -6.70 17.24
C SER A 71 -6.66 -7.88 18.12
N GLN A 72 -7.64 -8.67 18.55
CA GLN A 72 -7.42 -9.86 19.36
C GLN A 72 -8.13 -11.07 18.74
N LEU A 73 -7.61 -12.26 19.06
CA LEU A 73 -8.29 -13.51 18.78
C LEU A 73 -9.34 -13.74 19.87
N VAL A 74 -10.61 -13.53 19.54
CA VAL A 74 -11.74 -13.76 20.45
C VAL A 74 -12.29 -15.15 20.18
N CYS A 75 -12.37 -15.96 21.23
CA CYS A 75 -12.82 -17.34 21.14
C CYS A 75 -14.00 -17.63 22.08
N THR A 76 -14.86 -18.53 21.64
CA THR A 76 -15.97 -19.10 22.39
C THR A 76 -16.05 -20.59 22.11
N ASP A 77 -16.81 -21.33 22.91
CA ASP A 77 -17.06 -22.76 22.69
C ASP A 77 -18.51 -22.95 22.23
N ALA A 78 -18.71 -23.70 21.15
CA ALA A 78 -20.02 -24.13 20.71
C ALA A 78 -20.20 -25.61 21.08
N PHE A 79 -21.26 -25.92 21.83
CA PHE A 79 -21.51 -27.26 22.36
C PHE A 79 -22.79 -27.85 21.76
N ALA A 80 -22.78 -29.14 21.49
CA ALA A 80 -23.97 -29.90 21.09
C ALA A 80 -24.00 -31.30 21.71
N ARG A 81 -25.19 -31.80 22.05
CA ARG A 81 -25.44 -33.20 22.41
C ARG A 81 -25.65 -34.06 21.16
N ALA A 82 -24.65 -34.03 20.28
CA ALA A 82 -24.62 -34.74 19.01
C ALA A 82 -23.15 -34.92 18.59
N ALA A 83 -22.91 -35.65 17.50
CA ALA A 83 -21.57 -35.82 16.93
C ALA A 83 -21.05 -34.55 16.22
N ASP A 84 -21.91 -33.55 15.99
CA ASP A 84 -21.56 -32.32 15.29
C ASP A 84 -21.82 -31.09 16.17
N ALA A 85 -20.86 -30.18 16.25
CA ALA A 85 -21.02 -28.87 16.89
C ALA A 85 -20.61 -27.75 15.92
N HIS A 86 -21.45 -26.72 15.80
CA HIS A 86 -21.28 -25.67 14.80
C HIS A 86 -20.93 -24.34 15.46
N CYS A 87 -19.87 -23.71 14.97
CA CYS A 87 -19.49 -22.38 15.40
C CYS A 87 -20.54 -21.34 15.01
N PRO A 88 -20.73 -20.29 15.84
CA PRO A 88 -21.59 -19.18 15.49
C PRO A 88 -21.03 -18.41 14.29
N SER A 89 -21.92 -17.73 13.57
CA SER A 89 -21.57 -16.94 12.38
C SER A 89 -20.37 -16.01 12.63
N GLY A 90 -19.46 -15.98 11.66
CA GLY A 90 -18.24 -15.17 11.71
C GLY A 90 -17.10 -15.76 12.56
N HIS A 91 -17.28 -16.94 13.17
CA HIS A 91 -16.19 -17.69 13.80
C HIS A 91 -15.79 -18.89 12.93
N LYS A 92 -14.52 -19.26 13.00
CA LYS A 92 -13.99 -20.52 12.46
C LYS A 92 -13.73 -21.49 13.60
N ALA A 93 -13.93 -22.78 13.34
CA ALA A 93 -13.50 -23.84 14.24
C ALA A 93 -11.97 -23.89 14.23
N THR A 94 -11.34 -23.86 15.41
CA THR A 94 -9.89 -23.97 15.58
C THR A 94 -9.48 -25.28 16.26
N GLY A 95 -10.44 -26.00 16.84
CA GLY A 95 -10.24 -27.32 17.41
C GLY A 95 -11.54 -27.90 17.93
N CYS A 96 -11.54 -29.21 18.18
CA CYS A 96 -12.71 -29.93 18.66
C CYS A 96 -12.39 -30.73 19.91
N ALA A 97 -13.41 -30.95 20.73
CA ALA A 97 -13.40 -31.92 21.80
C ALA A 97 -14.64 -32.81 21.68
N CYS A 98 -14.48 -34.09 21.95
CA CYS A 98 -15.54 -35.07 21.87
C CYS A 98 -15.70 -35.75 23.22
N GLY A 99 -16.93 -36.12 23.55
CA GLY A 99 -17.19 -37.02 24.66
C GLY A 99 -16.77 -38.46 24.36
N MET A 100 -17.10 -39.36 25.29
CA MET A 100 -16.69 -40.78 25.25
C MET A 100 -15.20 -41.04 25.07
N ALA A 101 -14.34 -40.11 25.52
CA ALA A 101 -12.88 -40.15 25.31
C ALA A 101 -12.47 -40.28 23.83
N CYS A 102 -13.31 -39.81 22.90
CA CYS A 102 -13.00 -39.85 21.47
C CYS A 102 -11.97 -38.77 21.09
N GLY A 103 -10.82 -39.19 20.58
CA GLY A 103 -9.79 -38.30 20.04
C GLY A 103 -9.87 -38.07 18.53
N SER A 104 -10.77 -38.78 17.84
CA SER A 104 -10.90 -38.74 16.38
C SER A 104 -12.00 -37.75 15.96
N TRP A 105 -11.58 -36.62 15.39
CA TRP A 105 -12.47 -35.58 14.90
C TRP A 105 -11.91 -34.89 13.66
N ASP A 106 -12.79 -34.25 12.90
CA ASP A 106 -12.45 -33.36 11.79
C ASP A 106 -13.24 -32.06 11.84
N ILE A 107 -12.73 -31.03 11.15
CA ILE A 107 -13.45 -29.78 10.93
C ILE A 107 -14.05 -29.80 9.51
N ARG A 108 -15.35 -29.59 9.42
CA ARG A 108 -16.12 -29.53 8.17
C ARG A 108 -16.47 -28.09 7.83
N GLY A 109 -16.16 -27.70 6.60
CA GLY A 109 -16.49 -26.37 6.07
C GLY A 109 -15.94 -25.20 6.89
N ASP A 110 -14.81 -25.39 7.58
CA ASP A 110 -14.17 -24.45 8.51
C ASP A 110 -14.96 -24.05 9.77
N THR A 111 -16.20 -24.51 9.93
CA THR A 111 -17.10 -24.00 10.97
C THR A 111 -17.71 -25.06 11.86
N ALA A 112 -17.68 -26.33 11.45
CA ALA A 112 -18.30 -27.41 12.20
C ALA A 112 -17.26 -28.44 12.65
N CYS A 113 -17.30 -28.82 13.91
CA CYS A 113 -16.58 -29.99 14.42
C CYS A 113 -17.44 -31.23 14.24
N HIS A 114 -16.84 -32.31 13.75
CA HIS A 114 -17.44 -33.62 13.67
C HIS A 114 -16.61 -34.65 14.43
N CYS A 115 -17.20 -35.32 15.41
CA CYS A 115 -16.58 -36.43 16.13
C CYS A 115 -16.90 -37.76 15.44
N GLN A 116 -15.86 -38.53 15.13
CA GLN A 116 -15.96 -39.69 14.23
C GLN A 116 -16.22 -41.01 14.95
N CYS A 117 -16.02 -41.08 16.26
CA CYS A 117 -16.22 -42.33 17.00
C CYS A 117 -17.72 -42.71 17.04
N ALA A 118 -17.99 -43.98 17.31
CA ALA A 118 -19.36 -44.43 17.53
C ALA A 118 -19.89 -43.92 18.88
N ASN A 119 -21.21 -43.73 18.97
CA ASN A 119 -21.94 -43.40 20.21
C ASN A 119 -21.46 -42.13 20.93
N ILE A 120 -21.12 -41.08 20.18
CA ILE A 120 -20.79 -39.76 20.75
C ILE A 120 -21.98 -39.19 21.51
N ASP A 121 -21.76 -38.87 22.78
CA ASP A 121 -22.72 -38.23 23.68
C ASP A 121 -22.71 -36.70 23.54
N TRP A 122 -21.56 -36.10 23.27
CA TRP A 122 -21.42 -34.68 22.98
C TRP A 122 -20.19 -34.31 22.14
N THR A 123 -20.28 -33.13 21.51
CA THR A 123 -19.20 -32.48 20.78
C THR A 123 -19.11 -31.02 21.19
N SER A 124 -17.88 -30.51 21.31
CA SER A 124 -17.57 -29.10 21.52
C SER A 124 -16.63 -28.61 20.45
N ALA A 125 -16.94 -27.48 19.84
CA ALA A 125 -16.09 -26.78 18.88
C ALA A 125 -15.49 -25.53 19.56
N ARG A 126 -14.16 -25.40 19.52
CA ARG A 126 -13.48 -24.14 19.85
C ARG A 126 -13.60 -23.21 18.66
N CYS A 127 -14.28 -22.09 18.84
CA CYS A 127 -14.66 -21.18 17.78
C CYS A 127 -13.98 -19.83 17.97
N CYS A 128 -13.16 -19.40 17.02
CA CYS A 128 -12.42 -18.14 17.14
C CYS A 128 -12.62 -17.21 15.94
N LYS A 129 -12.45 -15.91 16.18
CA LYS A 129 -12.38 -14.87 15.14
C LYS A 129 -11.40 -13.77 15.55
N VAL A 130 -10.87 -13.06 14.56
CA VAL A 130 -10.17 -11.80 14.82
C VAL A 130 -11.22 -10.71 15.01
N ALA A 131 -11.17 -10.01 16.13
CA ALA A 131 -12.05 -8.89 16.42
C ALA A 131 -11.24 -7.72 16.99
N ILE A 132 -11.70 -6.50 16.72
CA ILE A 132 -11.17 -5.30 17.37
C ILE A 132 -11.82 -5.22 18.75
N VAL A 133 -10.99 -5.21 19.78
CA VAL A 133 -11.40 -5.10 21.19
C VAL A 133 -10.90 -3.75 21.69
N GLY A 134 -11.81 -2.90 22.14
CA GLY A 134 -11.51 -1.51 22.50
C GLY A 134 -12.48 -0.98 23.54
#